data_AF-A0A7J2MPU4-F1
#
_entry.id   AF-A0A7J2MPU4-F1
#
_cell.length_a   1.000
_cell.length_b   1.000
_cell.length_c   1.000
_cell.angle_alpha   90.00
_cell.angle_beta   90.00
_cell.angle_gamma   90.00
#
_symmetry.space_group_name_H-M   'P 1'
#
loop_
_entity.id
_entity.type
_entity.pdbx_description
1 polymer ?
#
loop_
_entity_poly.entity_id
_entity_poly.type
_entity_poly.pdbx_seq_one_letter_code
_entity_poly.pdbx_strand_id
1 'polypeptide(L)'
;SYILTILLVFWIYLTIFENEGGQTLGKALLDIKAVGEMNIKKAAVRNFPKAFIIPLIIDVILGRKYKTLRFIDKYAEIRVVKL
;
A
#
# COMPACT_ATOMS: atom_id res chain seq x y z
N SER A 1 -3.69 23.56 -4.52
CA SER A 1 -5.01 22.94 -4.75
C SER A 1 -5.29 21.99 -3.60
N TYR A 2 -6.42 22.13 -2.89
CA TYR A 2 -6.74 21.35 -1.68
C TYR A 2 -6.72 19.83 -1.90
N ILE A 3 -7.06 19.38 -3.10
CA ILE A 3 -7.05 17.97 -3.48
C ILE A 3 -5.65 17.36 -3.30
N LEU A 4 -4.61 18.02 -3.79
CA LEU A 4 -3.23 17.53 -3.66
C LEU A 4 -2.79 17.42 -2.19
N THR A 5 -3.20 18.37 -1.36
CA THR A 5 -2.92 18.35 0.09
C THR A 5 -3.59 17.16 0.76
N ILE A 6 -4.84 16.87 0.43
CA ILE A 6 -5.59 15.72 0.98
C ILE A 6 -4.92 14.41 0.56
N LEU A 7 -4.55 14.26 -0.71
CA LEU A 7 -3.88 13.04 -1.20
C LEU A 7 -2.51 12.84 -0.54
N LEU A 8 -1.76 13.92 -0.30
CA LEU A 8 -0.47 13.87 0.38
C LEU A 8 -0.63 13.46 1.85
N VAL A 9 -1.57 14.06 2.58
CA VAL A 9 -1.84 13.70 3.98
C VAL A 9 -2.33 12.26 4.08
N PHE A 10 -3.21 11.84 3.19
CA PHE A 10 -3.69 10.46 3.12
C PHE A 10 -2.55 9.47 2.83
N TRP A 11 -1.63 9.81 1.94
CA TRP A 11 -0.46 8.99 1.65
C TRP A 11 0.48 8.86 2.85
N ILE A 12 0.76 9.96 3.56
CA ILE A 12 1.57 9.97 4.79
C ILE A 12 0.92 9.09 5.86
N TYR A 13 -0.39 9.26 6.05
CA TYR A 13 -1.18 8.45 6.98
C TYR A 13 -1.03 6.95 6.68
N LEU A 14 -1.24 6.52 5.43
CA LEU A 14 -1.09 5.12 5.05
C LEU A 14 0.33 4.60 5.30
N THR A 15 1.34 5.45 5.04
CA THR A 15 2.76 5.11 5.16
C THR A 15 3.16 4.85 6.61
N ILE A 16 2.75 5.70 7.54
CA ILE A 16 3.08 5.56 8.97
C ILE A 16 2.45 4.29 9.54
N PHE A 17 1.14 4.11 9.36
CA PHE A 17 0.42 2.95 9.92
C PHE A 17 0.94 1.62 9.37
N GLU A 18 1.27 1.59 8.08
CA GLU A 18 1.79 0.38 7.47
C GLU A 18 3.25 0.08 7.88
N ASN A 19 4.04 1.10 8.21
CA ASN A 19 5.38 0.93 8.76
C ASN A 19 5.37 0.39 10.20
N GLU A 20 4.52 0.93 11.08
CA GLU A 20 4.50 0.57 12.50
C GLU A 20 3.79 -0.76 12.76
N GLY A 21 2.67 -1.02 12.06
CA GLY A 21 1.81 -2.16 12.35
C GLY A 21 1.64 -3.14 11.21
N GLY A 22 2.16 -2.87 10.00
CA GLY A 22 1.82 -3.64 8.79
C GLY A 22 0.33 -3.57 8.42
N GLN A 23 -0.47 -2.78 9.14
CA GLN A 23 -1.91 -2.74 9.07
C GLN A 23 -2.39 -1.29 9.07
N THR A 24 -3.20 -0.95 8.09
CA THR A 24 -3.92 0.33 8.02
C THR A 24 -5.35 0.12 8.49
N LEU A 25 -6.12 1.18 8.80
CA LEU A 25 -7.53 1.02 9.21
C LEU A 25 -8.35 0.17 8.23
N GLY A 26 -8.22 0.40 6.92
CA GLY A 26 -8.93 -0.39 5.93
C GLY A 26 -8.55 -1.88 5.93
N LYS A 27 -7.31 -2.21 6.33
CA LYS A 27 -6.87 -3.59 6.49
C LYS A 27 -7.37 -4.22 7.79
N ALA A 28 -7.44 -3.44 8.86
CA ALA A 28 -8.04 -3.89 10.13
C ALA A 28 -9.52 -4.24 9.93
N LEU A 29 -10.27 -3.44 9.17
CA LEU A 29 -11.66 -3.74 8.81
C LEU A 29 -11.84 -5.02 7.99
N LEU A 30 -10.81 -5.43 7.26
CA LEU A 30 -10.81 -6.62 6.41
C LEU A 30 -10.10 -7.83 7.06
N ASP A 31 -9.63 -7.66 8.30
CA ASP A 31 -8.86 -8.67 9.04
C ASP A 31 -7.66 -9.20 8.26
N ILE A 32 -6.91 -8.29 7.62
CA ILE A 32 -5.70 -8.59 6.86
C ILE A 32 -4.51 -7.77 7.36
N LYS A 33 -3.29 -8.26 7.11
CA LYS A 33 -2.04 -7.60 7.48
C LYS A 33 -0.98 -7.74 6.39
N ALA A 34 -0.14 -6.72 6.20
CA ALA A 34 1.09 -6.85 5.42
C ALA A 34 2.19 -7.44 6.31
N VAL A 35 2.82 -8.51 5.84
CA VAL A 35 3.90 -9.22 6.50
C VAL A 35 5.12 -9.25 5.58
N GLY A 36 6.27 -8.91 6.15
CA GLY A 36 7.57 -8.80 5.50
C GLY A 36 8.43 -7.74 6.17
N GLU A 37 9.67 -7.57 5.71
CA GLU A 37 10.55 -6.51 6.19
C GLU A 37 10.06 -5.14 5.67
N MET A 38 9.21 -4.51 6.46
CA MET A 38 8.66 -3.19 6.18
C MET A 38 9.54 -2.12 6.83
N ASN A 39 9.94 -1.14 6.03
CA ASN A 39 10.52 0.10 6.51
C ASN A 39 9.77 1.28 5.91
N ILE A 40 10.03 2.49 6.43
CA ILE A 40 9.27 3.67 6.05
C ILE A 40 9.37 3.98 4.54
N LYS A 41 10.52 3.70 3.91
CA LYS A 41 10.72 3.89 2.47
C LYS A 41 9.87 2.91 1.65
N LYS A 42 9.89 1.62 2.03
CA LYS A 42 9.06 0.58 1.39
C LYS A 42 7.57 0.88 1.58
N ALA A 43 7.15 1.28 2.78
CA ALA A 43 5.78 1.66 3.07
C ALA A 43 5.33 2.85 2.21
N ALA A 44 6.19 3.86 2.04
CA ALA A 44 5.93 5.04 1.22
C ALA A 44 5.70 4.67 -0.25
N VAL A 45 6.61 3.89 -0.85
CA VAL A 45 6.49 3.44 -2.25
C VAL A 45 5.24 2.58 -2.45
N ARG A 46 4.94 1.68 -1.50
CA ARG A 46 3.81 0.75 -1.57
C ARG A 46 2.44 1.42 -1.40
N ASN A 47 2.38 2.54 -0.69
CA ASN A 47 1.17 3.32 -0.51
C ASN A 47 1.00 4.43 -1.53
N PHE A 48 2.06 4.79 -2.27
CA PHE A 48 1.97 5.83 -3.29
C PHE A 48 0.86 5.54 -4.30
N PRO A 49 0.76 4.34 -4.92
CA PRO A 49 -0.36 4.07 -5.81
C PRO A 49 -1.72 4.13 -5.13
N LYS A 50 -1.85 3.74 -3.86
CA LYS A 50 -3.14 3.78 -3.15
C LYS A 50 -3.67 5.21 -2.98
N ALA A 51 -2.78 6.20 -2.91
CA ALA A 51 -3.15 7.60 -2.81
C ALA A 51 -3.52 8.21 -4.18
N PHE A 52 -3.22 7.55 -5.31
CA PHE A 52 -3.46 8.08 -6.65
C PHE A 52 -4.15 7.02 -7.53
N ILE A 53 -5.40 7.29 -7.92
CA ILE A 53 -6.26 6.31 -8.63
C ILE A 53 -5.60 5.72 -9.88
N ILE A 54 -4.99 6.56 -10.73
CA ILE A 54 -4.34 6.10 -11.98
C ILE A 54 -3.17 5.15 -11.67
N PRO A 55 -2.18 5.54 -10.84
CA PRO A 55 -1.15 4.62 -10.35
C PRO A 55 -1.69 3.32 -9.74
N LEU A 56 -2.79 3.34 -8.97
CA LEU A 56 -3.37 2.13 -8.39
C LEU A 56 -3.85 1.15 -9.45
N ILE A 57 -4.55 1.64 -10.47
CA ILE A 57 -5.05 0.81 -11.56
C ILE A 57 -3.87 0.14 -12.29
N ILE A 58 -2.81 0.89 -12.57
CA ILE A 58 -1.60 0.35 -13.22
C ILE A 58 -0.94 -0.71 -12.33
N ASP A 59 -0.79 -0.45 -11.03
CA ASP A 59 -0.19 -1.38 -10.05
C ASP A 59 -0.96 -2.72 -9.99
N VAL A 60 -2.30 -2.69 -10.03
CA VAL A 60 -3.14 -3.89 -10.03
C VAL A 60 -3.06 -4.65 -11.36
N ILE A 61 -3.11 -3.94 -12.50
CA ILE A 61 -2.99 -4.57 -13.84
C ILE A 61 -1.64 -5.28 -13.98
N LEU A 62 -0.55 -4.60 -13.61
CA LEU A 62 0.78 -5.19 -13.60
C LEU A 62 0.87 -6.35 -12.61
N GLY A 63 0.28 -6.21 -11.43
CA GLY A 63 0.19 -7.29 -10.44
C GLY A 63 -0.38 -8.57 -11.03
N ARG A 64 -1.54 -8.47 -11.71
CA ARG A 64 -2.21 -9.60 -12.38
C ARG A 64 -1.31 -10.27 -13.42
N LYS A 65 -0.60 -9.49 -14.25
CA LYS A 65 0.38 -10.01 -15.22
C LYS A 65 1.45 -10.88 -14.57
N TYR A 66 1.85 -10.55 -13.33
CA TYR A 66 2.85 -11.29 -12.56
C TYR A 66 2.28 -12.26 -11.53
N LYS A 67 0.99 -12.61 -11.60
CA LYS A 67 0.29 -13.52 -10.65
C LYS A 67 0.36 -13.05 -9.19
N THR A 68 0.33 -11.73 -8.98
CA THR A 68 0.32 -11.08 -7.66
C THR A 68 -0.87 -10.13 -7.56
N LEU A 69 -1.31 -9.78 -6.33
CA LEU A 69 -2.43 -8.86 -6.17
C LEU A 69 -2.09 -7.45 -6.67
N ARG A 70 -0.85 -7.02 -6.40
CA ARG A 70 -0.29 -5.74 -6.82
C ARG A 70 1.18 -5.92 -7.18
N PHE A 71 1.65 -5.20 -8.18
CA PHE A 71 3.03 -5.28 -8.62
C PHE A 71 4.01 -4.80 -7.55
N ILE A 72 3.68 -3.74 -6.82
CA ILE A 72 4.57 -3.23 -5.76
C ILE A 72 4.67 -4.20 -4.58
N ASP A 73 3.64 -5.02 -4.32
CA ASP A 73 3.74 -6.07 -3.29
C ASP A 73 4.84 -7.09 -3.64
N LYS A 74 4.98 -7.44 -4.93
CA LYS A 74 6.07 -8.29 -5.43
C LYS A 74 7.43 -7.62 -5.26
N TYR A 75 7.56 -6.35 -5.67
CA TYR A 75 8.82 -5.62 -5.61
C TYR A 75 9.30 -5.37 -4.17
N ALA A 76 8.38 -5.10 -3.25
CA ALA A 76 8.69 -4.84 -1.86
C ALA A 76 8.87 -6.12 -1.03
N GLU A 77 8.66 -7.31 -1.63
CA GLU A 77 8.65 -8.62 -0.96
C GLU A 77 7.66 -8.67 0.22
N ILE A 78 6.54 -7.96 0.08
CA ILE A 78 5.50 -7.87 1.11
C ILE A 78 4.34 -8.78 0.72
N ARG A 79 3.94 -9.65 1.64
CA ARG A 79 2.76 -10.50 1.49
C ARG A 79 1.60 -9.93 2.30
N VAL A 80 0.40 -9.99 1.74
CA VAL A 80 -0.82 -9.69 2.48
C VAL A 80 -1.41 -11.01 2.95
N VAL A 81 -1.56 -11.16 4.27
CA VAL A 81 -2.12 -12.36 4.90
C VAL A 81 -3.41 -12.00 5.61
N LYS A 82 -4.33 -12.96 5.72
CA LYS A 82 -5.48 -12.87 6.60
C LYS A 82 -5.02 -13.14 8.04
N LEU A 83 -5.53 -12.37 8.99
CA LEU A 83 -5.31 -12.57 10.43
C LEU A 83 -6.22 -13.66 10.98
#